data_AF-A0A925WIF8-F1
#
_entry.id   AF-A0A925WIF8-F1
#
_cell.length_a   1.000
_cell.length_b   1.000
_cell.length_c   1.000
_cell.angle_alpha   90.00
_cell.angle_beta   90.00
_cell.angle_gamma   90.00
#
_symmetry.space_group_name_H-M   'P 1'
#
loop_
_entity.id
_entity.type
_entity.pdbx_description
1 polymer ?
#
loop_
_entity_poly.entity_id
_entity_poly.type
_entity_poly.pdbx_seq_one_letter_code
_entity_poly.pdbx_strand_id
1 'polypeptide(L)'
;MTKGRNRASFIQRAHILLKSADGKTDAEISQWLYINESIVRRTRLRFCEVGVDAALNDETAPEREPLLTEQQEGHLVALACSTPPEARERWTLELVTQWFMADGIVVNRAGRPVGRPYQNRAF
;
A
#
# COMPACT_ATOMS: atom_id res chain seq x y z
N MET A 1 2.78 4.08 13.90
CA MET A 1 3.75 2.98 14.00
C MET A 1 5.07 3.42 13.36
N THR A 2 6.16 3.53 14.12
CA THR A 2 7.47 3.94 13.59
C THR A 2 8.06 2.78 12.79
N LYS A 3 8.02 2.86 11.45
CA LYS A 3 8.56 1.81 10.58
C LYS A 3 10.07 1.70 10.82
N GLY A 4 10.54 0.49 11.09
CA GLY A 4 11.96 0.23 11.38
C GLY A 4 12.83 0.68 10.21
N ARG A 5 13.82 1.52 10.50
CA ARG A 5 14.83 1.96 9.52
C ARG A 5 15.55 0.71 9.00
N ASN A 6 15.36 0.34 7.73
CA ASN A 6 16.01 -0.84 7.17
C ASN A 6 17.51 -0.56 6.99
N ARG A 7 18.31 -0.87 8.02
CA ARG A 7 19.76 -0.64 8.02
C ARG A 7 20.46 -1.41 6.90
N ALA A 8 19.96 -2.58 6.50
CA ALA A 8 20.57 -3.37 5.44
C ALA A 8 20.44 -2.67 4.07
N SER A 9 19.25 -2.17 3.74
CA SER A 9 19.04 -1.43 2.48
C SER A 9 19.85 -0.12 2.45
N PHE A 10 19.96 0.58 3.57
CA PHE A 10 20.80 1.79 3.67
C PHE A 10 22.27 1.48 3.37
N ILE A 11 22.84 0.47 4.04
CA ILE A 11 24.25 0.06 3.85
C ILE A 11 24.48 -0.41 2.42
N GLN A 12 23.57 -1.20 1.85
CA GLN A 12 23.66 -1.67 0.48
C GLN A 12 23.70 -0.49 -0.52
N ARG A 13 22.81 0.49 -0.38
CA ARG A 13 22.79 1.68 -1.25
C ARG A 13 24.06 2.51 -1.09
N ALA A 14 24.58 2.64 0.13
CA ALA A 14 25.84 3.31 0.39
C ALA A 14 27.01 2.63 -0.34
N HIS A 15 27.11 1.30 -0.28
CA HIS A 15 28.12 0.55 -1.03
C HIS A 15 27.96 0.69 -2.55
N ILE A 16 26.72 0.69 -3.07
CA ILE A 16 26.46 0.94 -4.49
C ILE A 16 27.04 2.31 -4.91
N LEU A 17 26.74 3.37 -4.16
CA LEU A 17 27.20 4.71 -4.50
C LEU A 17 28.71 4.85 -4.35
N LEU A 18 29.31 4.24 -3.32
CA LEU A 18 30.76 4.24 -3.14
C LEU A 18 31.48 3.54 -4.31
N LYS A 19 31.02 2.35 -4.71
CA LYS A 19 31.60 1.65 -5.87
C LYS A 19 31.34 2.36 -7.19
N SER A 20 30.22 3.05 -7.32
CA SER A 20 29.97 3.92 -8.47
C SER A 20 30.98 5.06 -8.54
N ALA A 21 31.33 5.66 -7.40
CA ALA A 21 32.36 6.70 -7.31
C ALA A 21 33.77 6.17 -7.61
N ASP A 22 34.06 4.90 -7.30
CA ASP A 22 35.27 4.18 -7.73
C ASP A 22 35.30 3.90 -9.26
N GLY A 23 34.29 4.33 -10.02
CA GLY A 23 34.21 4.15 -11.47
C GLY A 23 33.72 2.77 -11.92
N LYS A 24 33.14 1.97 -11.01
CA LYS A 24 32.63 0.63 -11.33
C LYS A 24 31.34 0.67 -12.13
N THR A 25 31.22 -0.28 -13.06
CA THR A 25 30.02 -0.49 -13.86
C THR A 25 28.90 -1.14 -13.05
N ASP A 26 27.65 -1.02 -13.51
CA ASP A 26 26.50 -1.62 -12.83
C ASP A 26 26.65 -3.15 -12.67
N ALA A 27 27.22 -3.81 -13.68
CA ALA A 27 27.50 -5.24 -13.69
C ALA A 27 28.61 -5.65 -12.70
N GLU A 28 29.68 -4.86 -12.56
CA GLU A 28 30.71 -5.13 -11.55
C GLU A 28 30.15 -4.97 -10.13
N ILE A 29 29.34 -3.93 -9.91
CA ILE A 29 28.72 -3.66 -8.60
C ILE A 29 27.72 -4.76 -8.25
N SER A 30 26.90 -5.18 -9.21
CA SER A 30 25.89 -6.23 -9.01
C SER A 30 26.54 -7.56 -8.62
N GLN A 31 27.64 -7.92 -9.28
CA GLN A 31 28.44 -9.10 -8.96
C GLN A 31 29.10 -8.99 -7.58
N TRP A 32 29.69 -7.83 -7.25
CA TRP A 32 30.37 -7.62 -5.97
C TRP A 32 29.40 -7.68 -4.77
N LEU A 33 28.18 -7.17 -4.95
CA LEU A 33 27.16 -7.11 -3.90
C LEU A 33 26.18 -8.29 -3.92
N TYR A 34 26.26 -9.19 -4.90
CA TYR A 34 25.32 -10.29 -5.12
C TYR A 34 23.85 -9.81 -5.25
N ILE A 35 23.65 -8.72 -6.00
CA ILE A 35 22.32 -8.11 -6.22
C ILE A 35 21.99 -8.00 -7.70
N ASN A 36 20.75 -7.69 -8.02
CA ASN A 36 20.33 -7.43 -9.39
C ASN A 36 20.84 -6.04 -9.88
N GLU A 37 21.32 -5.96 -11.11
CA GLU A 37 21.78 -4.70 -11.75
C GLU A 37 20.71 -3.59 -11.74
N SER A 38 19.42 -3.95 -11.81
CA SER A 38 18.33 -2.96 -11.74
C SER A 38 18.30 -2.19 -10.42
N ILE A 39 18.75 -2.81 -9.31
CA ILE A 39 18.83 -2.15 -8.00
C ILE A 39 19.98 -1.13 -8.00
N VAL A 40 21.11 -1.48 -8.62
CA VAL A 40 22.25 -0.57 -8.80
C VAL A 40 21.81 0.65 -9.62
N ARG A 41 21.22 0.40 -10.79
CA ARG A 41 20.73 1.45 -11.69
C ARG A 41 19.74 2.38 -11.01
N ARG A 42 18.73 1.84 -10.32
CA ARG A 42 17.72 2.63 -9.59
C ARG A 42 18.35 3.48 -8.48
N THR A 43 19.32 2.93 -7.75
CA THR A 43 20.00 3.66 -6.67
C THR A 43 20.83 4.83 -7.23
N ARG A 44 21.57 4.60 -8.32
CA ARG A 44 22.36 5.65 -8.99
C ARG A 44 21.46 6.74 -9.58
N LEU A 45 20.37 6.35 -10.23
CA LEU A 45 19.39 7.30 -10.78
C LEU A 45 18.79 8.17 -9.67
N ARG A 46 18.33 7.54 -8.58
CA ARG A 46 17.76 8.26 -7.42
C ARG A 46 18.78 9.22 -6.81
N PHE A 47 20.05 8.84 -6.71
CA PHE A 47 21.11 9.75 -6.27
C PHE A 47 21.24 10.98 -7.17
N CYS A 48 21.18 10.81 -8.49
CA CYS A 48 21.22 11.92 -9.43
C CYS A 48 19.97 12.83 -9.34
N GLU A 49 18.80 12.25 -9.07
CA GLU A 49 17.52 12.97 -9.04
C GLU A 49 17.29 13.75 -7.73
N VAL A 50 17.60 13.14 -6.59
CA VAL A 50 17.21 13.66 -5.27
C VAL A 50 18.38 13.79 -4.27
N GLY A 51 19.61 13.48 -4.70
CA GLY A 51 20.80 13.59 -3.87
C GLY A 51 21.01 12.43 -2.89
N VAL A 52 22.09 12.52 -2.10
CA VAL A 52 22.60 11.41 -1.27
C VAL A 52 21.65 11.00 -0.14
N ASP A 53 21.10 11.95 0.61
CA ASP A 53 20.31 11.63 1.79
C ASP A 53 19.01 10.90 1.41
N ALA A 54 18.31 11.41 0.40
CA ALA A 54 17.09 10.79 -0.11
C ALA A 54 17.39 9.46 -0.84
N ALA A 55 18.52 9.33 -1.53
CA ALA A 55 18.87 8.07 -2.20
C ALA A 55 19.16 6.94 -1.20
N LEU A 56 19.79 7.23 -0.06
CA LEU A 56 20.12 6.24 0.95
C LEU A 56 18.90 5.84 1.79
N ASN A 57 18.04 6.80 2.14
CA ASN A 57 16.89 6.57 2.99
C ASN A 57 15.69 5.99 2.21
N ASP A 58 14.89 5.15 2.88
CA ASP A 58 13.62 4.73 2.32
C ASP A 58 12.67 5.93 2.28
N GLU A 59 12.00 6.12 1.15
CA GLU A 59 10.85 7.01 1.10
C GLU A 59 9.80 6.49 2.08
N THR A 60 9.44 7.33 3.05
CA THR A 60 8.26 7.07 3.84
C THR A 60 7.10 7.21 2.86
N ALA A 61 6.46 6.08 2.53
CA ALA A 61 5.25 6.12 1.73
C ALA A 61 4.31 7.13 2.38
N PRO A 62 3.71 8.06 1.61
CA PRO A 62 2.77 9.00 2.16
C PRO A 62 1.72 8.21 2.94
N GLU A 63 1.40 8.68 4.12
CA GLU A 63 0.32 8.10 4.91
C GLU A 63 -0.92 8.13 4.04
N ARG A 64 -1.36 6.95 3.61
CA ARG A 64 -2.56 6.86 2.79
C ARG A 64 -3.72 7.20 3.70
N GLU A 65 -4.44 8.26 3.34
CA GLU A 65 -5.71 8.55 3.99
C GLU A 65 -6.59 7.29 3.94
N PRO A 66 -7.18 6.89 5.08
CA PRO A 66 -8.04 5.72 5.12
C PRO A 66 -9.19 5.90 4.14
N LEU A 67 -9.52 4.82 3.41
CA LEU A 67 -10.58 4.83 2.40
C LEU A 67 -11.97 4.95 3.04
N LEU A 68 -12.08 4.60 4.31
CA LEU A 68 -13.30 4.64 5.11
C LEU A 68 -13.06 5.59 6.29
N THR A 69 -14.09 6.33 6.67
CA THR A 69 -14.13 7.04 7.95
C THR A 69 -14.25 6.04 9.11
N GLU A 70 -13.86 6.44 10.31
CA GLU A 70 -13.99 5.59 11.52
C GLU A 70 -15.42 5.07 11.72
N GLN A 71 -16.44 5.89 11.40
CA GLN A 71 -17.85 5.50 11.47
C GLN A 71 -18.19 4.41 10.44
N GLN A 72 -17.68 4.53 9.22
CA GLN A 72 -17.87 3.53 8.16
C GLN A 72 -17.18 2.21 8.51
N GLU A 73 -15.98 2.26 9.09
CA GLU A 73 -15.28 1.07 9.58
C GLU A 73 -16.04 0.39 10.72
N GLY A 74 -16.54 1.16 11.70
CA GLY A 74 -17.35 0.64 12.79
C GLY A 74 -18.63 -0.04 12.29
N HIS A 75 -19.30 0.54 11.30
CA HIS A 75 -20.48 -0.07 10.67
C HIS A 75 -20.13 -1.37 9.93
N LEU A 76 -19.03 -1.37 9.19
CA LEU A 76 -18.56 -2.58 8.49
C LEU A 76 -18.25 -3.72 9.45
N VAL A 77 -17.61 -3.41 10.59
CA VAL A 77 -17.32 -4.37 11.66
C VAL A 77 -18.61 -4.89 12.29
N ALA A 78 -19.55 -4.00 12.64
CA ALA A 78 -20.84 -4.39 13.19
C ALA A 78 -21.63 -5.29 12.23
N LEU A 79 -21.63 -4.97 10.94
CA LEU A 79 -22.25 -5.79 9.89
C LEU A 79 -21.61 -7.18 9.82
N ALA A 80 -20.29 -7.27 9.73
CA ALA A 80 -19.57 -8.54 9.66
C ALA A 80 -19.72 -9.41 10.93
N CYS A 81 -19.97 -8.79 12.08
CA CYS A 81 -20.23 -9.48 13.35
C CYS A 81 -21.71 -9.86 13.55
N SER A 82 -22.61 -9.39 12.69
CA SER A 82 -24.04 -9.72 12.76
C SER A 82 -24.34 -11.06 12.08
N THR A 83 -25.57 -11.57 12.24
CA THR A 83 -26.00 -12.80 11.54
C THR A 83 -26.20 -12.50 10.05
N PRO A 84 -25.58 -13.26 9.13
CA PRO A 84 -25.79 -13.07 7.71
C PRO A 84 -27.26 -13.33 7.34
N PRO A 85 -27.82 -12.55 6.40
CA PRO A 85 -29.20 -12.71 5.96
C PRO A 85 -29.41 -13.97 5.13
N GLU A 86 -30.69 -14.37 5.06
CA GLU A 86 -31.25 -15.66 4.64
C GLU A 86 -30.42 -16.56 3.70
N ALA A 87 -30.45 -17.86 4.02
CA ALA A 87 -29.87 -18.97 3.26
C ALA A 87 -28.33 -18.96 3.10
N ARG A 88 -27.62 -18.13 3.87
CA ARG A 88 -26.14 -18.10 3.91
C ARG A 88 -25.63 -18.39 5.32
N GLU A 89 -24.72 -19.35 5.44
CA GLU A 89 -24.11 -19.73 6.72
C GLU A 89 -23.03 -18.73 7.20
N ARG A 90 -22.51 -17.88 6.31
CA ARG A 90 -21.39 -16.98 6.61
C ARG A 90 -21.40 -15.72 5.74
N TRP A 91 -20.86 -14.64 6.29
CA TRP A 91 -20.50 -13.45 5.53
C TRP A 91 -19.39 -13.76 4.53
N THR A 92 -19.65 -13.55 3.24
CA THR A 92 -18.61 -13.47 2.21
C THR A 92 -18.26 -12.01 1.94
N LEU A 93 -17.05 -11.73 1.46
CA LEU A 93 -16.62 -10.36 1.15
C LEU A 93 -17.60 -9.67 0.18
N GLU A 94 -18.08 -10.39 -0.84
CA GLU A 94 -19.05 -9.88 -1.81
C GLU A 94 -20.39 -9.53 -1.14
N LEU A 95 -20.89 -10.39 -0.24
CA LEU A 95 -22.14 -10.17 0.46
C LEU A 95 -22.03 -8.97 1.42
N VAL A 96 -20.96 -8.90 2.21
CA VAL A 96 -20.70 -7.74 3.09
C VAL A 96 -20.64 -6.46 2.25
N THR A 97 -19.93 -6.48 1.13
CA THR A 97 -19.78 -5.32 0.24
C THR A 97 -21.12 -4.88 -0.35
N GLN A 98 -21.96 -5.82 -0.79
CA GLN A 98 -23.29 -5.53 -1.31
C GLN A 98 -24.20 -4.90 -0.25
N TRP A 99 -24.22 -5.46 0.95
CA TRP A 99 -25.04 -4.96 2.07
C TRP A 99 -24.54 -3.61 2.55
N PHE A 100 -23.23 -3.45 2.71
CA PHE A 100 -22.58 -2.20 3.08
C PHE A 100 -22.86 -1.07 2.07
N MET A 101 -22.94 -1.39 0.78
CA MET A 101 -23.37 -0.44 -0.26
C MET A 101 -24.88 -0.16 -0.22
N ALA A 102 -25.71 -1.17 0.04
CA ALA A 102 -27.17 -1.04 0.10
C ALA A 102 -27.64 -0.17 1.28
N ASP A 103 -26.92 -0.20 2.40
CA ASP A 103 -27.17 0.66 3.57
C ASP A 103 -26.90 2.16 3.28
N GLY A 104 -26.38 2.50 2.08
CA GLY A 104 -26.20 3.89 1.64
C GLY A 104 -25.03 4.61 2.33
N ILE A 105 -24.20 3.88 3.07
CA ILE A 105 -23.11 4.42 3.90
C ILE A 105 -21.81 4.65 3.10
N VAL A 106 -21.78 4.30 1.81
CA VAL A 106 -20.60 4.51 0.94
C VAL A 106 -20.83 5.65 -0.05
N VAL A 107 -20.36 6.84 0.31
CA VAL A 107 -20.14 7.94 -0.63
C VAL A 107 -18.72 7.77 -1.17
N ASN A 108 -18.53 7.70 -2.49
CA ASN A 108 -17.17 7.79 -3.03
C ASN A 108 -16.58 9.19 -2.73
N ARG A 109 -15.26 9.36 -2.87
CA ARG A 109 -14.57 10.64 -2.63
C ARG A 109 -15.14 11.85 -3.41
N ALA A 110 -15.95 11.61 -4.46
CA ALA A 110 -16.57 12.61 -5.32
C ALA A 110 -18.06 12.85 -5.02
N GLY A 111 -18.62 12.34 -3.91
CA GLY A 111 -20.00 12.64 -3.53
C GLY A 111 -21.08 11.87 -4.31
N ARG A 112 -20.71 10.86 -5.12
CA ARG A 112 -21.68 10.11 -5.94
C ARG A 112 -21.94 8.72 -5.38
N PRO A 113 -23.22 8.28 -5.27
CA PRO A 113 -23.54 6.89 -5.01
C PRO A 113 -23.07 6.04 -6.21
N VAL A 114 -22.26 5.01 -5.94
CA VAL A 114 -21.87 4.01 -6.95
C VAL A 114 -22.72 2.76 -6.74
N GLY A 115 -23.53 2.42 -7.73
CA GLY A 115 -24.40 1.24 -7.72
C GLY A 115 -25.87 1.58 -7.46
N ARG A 116 -26.78 0.86 -8.15
CA ARG A 116 -28.21 0.94 -7.88
C ARG A 116 -28.51 0.20 -6.56
N PRO A 117 -29.31 0.76 -5.65
CA PRO A 117 -29.70 0.04 -4.43
C PRO A 117 -30.46 -1.24 -4.81
N TYR A 118 -30.09 -2.35 -4.16
CA TYR A 118 -30.80 -3.62 -4.26
C TYR A 118 -32.16 -3.45 -3.58
N GLN A 119 -33.24 -3.46 -4.36
CA GLN A 119 -34.59 -3.44 -3.82
C GLN A 119 -34.99 -4.87 -3.44
N ASN A 120 -34.85 -5.23 -2.17
CA ASN A 120 -35.85 -6.10 -1.56
C ASN A 120 -35.98 -5.79 -0.08
N ARG A 121 -37.16 -5.32 0.29
CA ARG A 121 -37.54 -4.83 1.61
C ARG A 121 -38.62 -5.77 2.12
N ALA A 122 -38.35 -6.50 3.19
CA ALA A 122 -39.37 -7.10 4.03
C ALA A 122 -38.86 -7.03 5.48
N PHE A 123 -39.68 -6.39 6.32
CA PHE A 123 -39.52 -6.33 7.77
C PHE A 123 -39.94 -7.65 8.41
#